data_AF-A0AAD8C7Y9-F1
#
_entry.id   AF-A0AAD8C7Y9-F1
#
_cell.length_a   1.000
_cell.length_b   1.000
_cell.length_c   1.000
_cell.angle_alpha   90.00
_cell.angle_beta   90.00
_cell.angle_gamma   90.00
#
_symmetry.space_group_name_H-M   'P 1'
#
loop_
_entity.id
_entity.type
_entity.pdbx_description
1 polymer ?
#
loop_
_entity_poly.entity_id
_entity_poly.type
_entity_poly.pdbx_seq_one_letter_code
_entity_poly.pdbx_strand_id
1 'polypeptide(L)'
;MGSECLDWEQSVRDWDQSVRDWDQNVRTGFRVLETGIRVLETGIRVLETEIRVLGTGIRVFGTGIKVFGTTIRVLGTGNRIVLGTGIRVLGTEIRMFGTEIRVLETEIRMFGTEIRVLETEIRMFGLRSECLGLDKSVWTGIRVLGLGSECLG
;
A
#
# COMPACT_ATOMS: atom_id res chain seq x y z
N MET A 1 20.04 -20.50 -49.01
CA MET A 1 20.50 -19.08 -48.99
C MET A 1 19.34 -18.09 -48.89
N GLY A 2 18.54 -17.82 -49.92
CA GLY A 2 17.52 -16.75 -49.85
C GLY A 2 16.34 -16.97 -48.87
N SER A 3 15.82 -18.20 -48.76
CA SER A 3 14.70 -18.52 -47.86
C SER A 3 15.09 -18.61 -46.39
N GLU A 4 16.32 -19.05 -46.10
CA GLU A 4 16.84 -19.18 -44.73
C GLU A 4 17.14 -17.80 -44.12
N CYS A 5 17.70 -16.84 -44.89
CA CYS A 5 17.89 -15.47 -44.40
C CYS A 5 16.53 -14.76 -44.18
N LEU A 6 15.48 -15.05 -44.98
CA LEU A 6 14.11 -14.51 -44.78
C LEU A 6 13.40 -15.07 -43.53
N ASP A 7 13.48 -16.38 -43.30
CA ASP A 7 12.94 -17.04 -42.09
C ASP A 7 13.65 -16.53 -40.81
N TRP A 8 14.95 -16.24 -40.93
CA TRP A 8 15.71 -15.60 -39.88
C TRP A 8 15.28 -14.16 -39.58
N GLU A 9 15.13 -13.31 -40.61
CA GLU A 9 14.68 -11.93 -40.42
C GLU A 9 13.32 -11.88 -39.72
N GLN A 10 12.41 -12.79 -40.09
CA GLN A 10 11.11 -12.91 -39.46
C GLN A 10 11.25 -13.33 -37.99
N SER A 11 12.07 -14.35 -37.69
CA SER A 11 12.34 -14.79 -36.32
C SER A 11 12.92 -13.69 -35.43
N VAL A 12 13.79 -12.83 -35.97
CA VAL A 12 14.35 -11.69 -35.23
C VAL A 12 13.29 -10.64 -34.95
N ARG A 13 12.41 -10.35 -35.92
CA ARG A 13 11.28 -9.42 -35.74
C ARG A 13 10.27 -9.93 -34.71
N ASP A 14 9.92 -11.20 -34.77
CA ASP A 14 8.98 -11.82 -33.83
C ASP A 14 9.53 -11.82 -32.40
N TRP A 15 10.84 -12.03 -32.25
CA TRP A 15 11.50 -11.93 -30.97
C TRP A 15 11.55 -10.49 -30.47
N ASP A 16 11.90 -9.51 -31.30
CA ASP A 16 11.92 -8.09 -30.93
C ASP A 16 10.53 -7.60 -30.49
N GLN A 17 9.47 -8.03 -31.19
CA GLN A 17 8.10 -7.76 -30.78
C GLN A 17 7.77 -8.38 -29.42
N SER A 18 8.16 -9.64 -29.20
CA SER A 18 7.98 -10.32 -27.91
C SER A 18 8.72 -9.62 -26.76
N VAL A 19 9.89 -9.02 -27.04
CA VAL A 19 10.63 -8.21 -26.06
C VAL A 19 9.90 -6.93 -25.72
N ARG A 20 9.36 -6.21 -26.72
CA ARG A 20 8.57 -4.98 -26.51
C ARG A 20 7.30 -5.25 -25.71
N ASP A 21 6.58 -6.30 -26.05
CA ASP A 21 5.35 -6.69 -25.34
C ASP A 21 5.65 -7.05 -23.87
N TRP A 22 6.77 -7.75 -23.63
CA TRP A 22 7.23 -8.04 -22.29
C TRP A 22 7.62 -6.77 -21.51
N ASP A 23 8.35 -5.83 -22.11
CA ASP A 23 8.73 -4.55 -21.45
C ASP A 23 7.49 -3.73 -21.08
N GLN A 24 6.51 -3.68 -21.98
CA GLN A 24 5.24 -3.01 -21.72
C GLN A 24 4.50 -3.67 -20.55
N ASN A 25 4.43 -5.00 -20.52
CA ASN A 25 3.80 -5.74 -19.42
C ASN A 25 4.49 -5.50 -18.08
N VAL A 26 5.83 -5.51 -18.06
CA VAL A 26 6.64 -5.21 -16.87
C VAL A 26 6.33 -3.81 -16.36
N ARG A 27 6.34 -2.81 -17.25
CA ARG A 27 6.04 -1.41 -16.93
C ARG A 27 4.62 -1.25 -16.38
N THR A 28 3.64 -1.95 -16.95
CA THR A 28 2.27 -1.92 -16.42
C THR A 28 2.18 -2.58 -15.05
N GLY A 29 2.90 -3.68 -14.81
CA GLY A 29 2.96 -4.35 -13.51
C GLY A 29 3.50 -3.42 -12.42
N PHE A 30 4.61 -2.71 -12.70
CA PHE A 30 5.15 -1.71 -11.78
C PHE A 30 4.17 -0.59 -11.46
N ARG A 31 3.45 -0.07 -12.47
CA ARG A 31 2.44 0.97 -12.25
C ARG A 31 1.32 0.49 -11.34
N VAL A 32 0.86 -0.74 -11.52
CA VAL A 32 -0.18 -1.32 -10.65
C VAL A 32 0.31 -1.41 -9.20
N LEU A 33 1.52 -1.91 -8.97
CA LEU A 33 2.11 -1.98 -7.62
C LEU A 33 2.25 -0.59 -7.00
N GLU A 34 2.74 0.41 -7.75
CA GLU A 34 2.86 1.79 -7.28
C GLU A 34 1.48 2.39 -6.93
N THR A 35 0.46 2.16 -7.77
CA THR A 35 -0.90 2.60 -7.44
C THR A 35 -1.46 1.90 -6.21
N GLY A 36 -1.16 0.61 -6.01
CA GLY A 36 -1.53 -0.12 -4.80
C GLY A 36 -0.95 0.51 -3.53
N ILE A 37 0.35 0.84 -3.55
CA ILE A 37 1.01 1.54 -2.44
C ILE A 37 0.32 2.88 -2.15
N ARG A 38 0.04 3.69 -3.17
CA ARG A 38 -0.64 4.98 -3.00
C ARG A 38 -2.02 4.83 -2.37
N VAL A 39 -2.80 3.82 -2.76
CA VAL A 39 -4.12 3.55 -2.17
C VAL A 39 -3.98 3.22 -0.68
N LEU A 40 -3.02 2.37 -0.30
CA LEU A 40 -2.76 2.03 1.09
C LEU A 40 -2.31 3.24 1.92
N GLU A 41 -1.41 4.08 1.39
CA GLU A 41 -1.01 5.33 2.04
C GLU A 41 -2.21 6.27 2.27
N THR A 42 -3.12 6.34 1.29
CA THR A 42 -4.33 7.14 1.41
C THR A 42 -5.25 6.57 2.49
N GLY A 43 -5.37 5.25 2.56
CA GLY A 43 -6.11 4.55 3.62
C GLY A 43 -5.55 4.85 5.01
N ILE A 44 -4.23 4.79 5.18
CA ILE A 44 -3.56 5.16 6.45
C ILE A 44 -3.91 6.59 6.86
N ARG A 45 -3.85 7.56 5.93
CA ARG A 45 -4.20 8.96 6.23
C ARG A 45 -5.64 9.10 6.71
N VAL A 46 -6.58 8.36 6.12
CA VAL A 46 -7.99 8.36 6.56
C VAL A 46 -8.09 7.85 8.00
N LEU A 47 -7.44 6.72 8.32
CA LEU A 47 -7.45 6.18 9.69
C LEU A 47 -6.81 7.14 10.70
N GLU A 48 -5.71 7.81 10.34
CA GLU A 48 -5.10 8.84 11.20
C GLU A 48 -6.06 10.00 11.48
N THR A 49 -6.84 10.44 10.47
CA THR A 49 -7.85 11.48 10.68
C THR A 49 -8.97 11.01 11.59
N GLU A 50 -9.39 9.76 11.47
CA GLU A 50 -10.43 9.17 12.32
C GLU A 50 -9.96 9.08 13.78
N ILE A 51 -8.74 8.59 14.03
CA ILE A 51 -8.13 8.59 15.37
C ILE A 51 -8.13 10.01 15.97
N ARG A 52 -7.80 11.04 15.17
CA ARG A 52 -7.82 12.43 15.64
C ARG A 52 -9.22 12.93 16.01
N VAL A 53 -10.24 12.53 15.25
CA VAL A 53 -11.65 12.85 15.55
C VAL A 53 -12.07 12.17 16.86
N LEU A 54 -11.79 10.87 17.01
CA LEU A 54 -12.07 10.12 18.24
C LEU A 54 -11.35 10.73 19.46
N GLY A 55 -10.07 11.09 19.31
CA GLY A 55 -9.30 11.77 20.36
C GLY A 55 -9.90 13.13 20.76
N THR A 56 -10.48 13.87 19.81
CA THR A 56 -11.20 15.11 20.09
C THR A 56 -12.51 14.82 20.84
N GLY A 57 -13.26 13.79 20.43
CA GLY A 57 -14.44 13.31 21.13
C GLY A 57 -14.15 12.98 22.59
N ILE A 58 -13.10 12.18 22.86
CA ILE A 58 -12.64 11.85 24.21
C ILE A 58 -12.37 13.10 25.05
N ARG A 59 -11.74 14.15 24.47
CA ARG A 59 -11.46 15.41 25.17
C ARG A 59 -12.73 16.18 25.52
N VAL A 60 -13.72 16.19 24.63
CA VAL A 60 -15.03 16.79 24.89
C VAL A 60 -15.75 16.05 26.02
N PHE A 61 -15.80 14.72 25.96
CA PHE A 61 -16.36 13.87 27.03
C PHE A 61 -15.65 14.10 28.37
N GLY A 62 -14.32 14.15 28.38
CA GLY A 62 -13.53 14.45 29.58
C GLY A 62 -13.84 15.83 30.19
N THR A 63 -14.12 16.84 29.36
CA THR A 63 -14.57 18.16 29.81
C THR A 63 -15.97 18.09 30.42
N GLY A 64 -16.89 17.35 29.77
CA GLY A 64 -18.23 17.09 30.30
C GLY A 64 -18.20 16.44 31.68
N ILE A 65 -17.37 15.43 31.89
CA ILE A 65 -17.19 14.78 33.20
C ILE A 65 -16.72 15.79 34.27
N LYS A 66 -15.80 16.69 33.94
CA LYS A 66 -15.33 17.73 34.89
C LYS A 66 -16.45 18.68 35.28
N VAL A 67 -17.25 19.13 34.32
CA VAL A 67 -18.42 20.02 34.57
C VAL A 67 -19.50 19.30 35.38
N PHE A 68 -19.76 18.03 35.10
CA PHE A 68 -20.67 17.23 35.93
C PHE A 68 -20.13 17.06 37.35
N GLY A 69 -18.82 16.81 37.51
CA GLY A 69 -18.16 16.71 38.81
C GLY A 69 -18.25 17.98 39.66
N THR A 70 -18.11 19.17 39.04
CA THR A 70 -18.31 20.45 39.76
C THR A 70 -19.77 20.66 40.14
N THR A 71 -20.71 20.31 39.25
CA THR A 71 -22.15 20.41 39.51
C THR A 71 -22.59 19.53 40.69
N ILE A 72 -22.07 18.30 40.80
CA ILE A 72 -22.33 17.41 41.94
C ILE A 72 -21.83 18.02 43.26
N ARG A 73 -20.64 18.65 43.25
CA ARG A 73 -20.09 19.30 44.46
C ARG A 73 -20.97 20.45 44.94
N VAL A 74 -21.63 21.16 44.02
CA VAL A 74 -22.53 22.28 44.33
C VAL A 74 -23.90 21.80 44.81
N LEU A 75 -24.45 20.71 44.26
CA LEU A 75 -25.84 20.29 44.49
C LEU A 75 -26.07 19.36 45.71
N GLY A 76 -25.03 18.82 46.35
CA GLY A 76 -25.20 17.99 47.56
C GLY A 76 -25.88 16.63 47.35
N THR A 77 -26.22 15.95 48.45
CA THR A 77 -26.46 14.49 48.55
C THR A 77 -27.62 13.94 47.70
N GLY A 78 -28.65 14.75 47.41
CA GLY A 78 -29.86 14.30 46.69
C GLY A 78 -29.64 14.00 45.20
N ASN A 79 -28.71 14.71 44.54
CA ASN A 79 -28.44 14.55 43.11
C ASN A 79 -27.27 13.59 42.79
N ARG A 80 -26.64 13.02 43.82
CA ARG A 80 -25.42 12.21 43.69
C ARG A 80 -25.64 10.88 42.95
N ILE A 81 -26.85 10.31 42.99
CA ILE A 81 -27.17 9.02 42.37
C ILE A 81 -27.34 9.17 40.86
N VAL A 82 -28.20 10.09 40.40
CA VAL A 82 -28.50 10.31 38.97
C VAL A 82 -27.29 10.89 38.22
N LEU A 83 -26.55 11.80 38.84
CA LEU A 83 -25.34 12.37 38.23
C LEU A 83 -24.15 11.39 38.28
N GLY A 84 -24.12 10.49 39.27
CA GLY A 84 -23.12 9.42 39.37
C GLY A 84 -23.26 8.35 38.29
N THR A 85 -24.49 7.97 37.92
CA THR A 85 -24.74 7.11 36.75
C THR A 85 -24.34 7.80 35.45
N GLY A 86 -24.61 9.09 35.30
CA GLY A 86 -24.14 9.88 34.14
C GLY A 86 -22.62 9.85 33.97
N ILE A 87 -21.85 10.06 35.04
CA ILE A 87 -20.38 9.97 34.98
C ILE A 87 -19.91 8.56 34.62
N ARG A 88 -20.57 7.50 35.11
CA ARG A 88 -20.21 6.12 34.74
C ARG A 88 -20.46 5.84 33.27
N VAL A 89 -21.56 6.33 32.70
CA VAL A 89 -21.88 6.20 31.26
C VAL A 89 -20.82 6.90 30.41
N LEU A 90 -20.48 8.16 30.73
CA LEU A 90 -19.43 8.89 30.02
C LEU A 90 -18.07 8.20 30.14
N GLY A 91 -17.77 7.61 31.30
CA GLY A 91 -16.55 6.81 31.50
C GLY A 91 -16.52 5.53 30.67
N THR A 92 -17.67 4.86 30.48
CA THR A 92 -17.76 3.70 29.57
C THR A 92 -17.60 4.11 28.12
N GLU A 93 -18.17 5.24 27.69
CA GLU A 93 -18.01 5.76 26.33
C GLU A 93 -16.54 6.09 26.02
N ILE A 94 -15.83 6.76 26.93
CA ILE A 94 -14.38 7.01 26.78
C ILE A 94 -13.60 5.71 26.64
N ARG A 95 -13.96 4.65 27.37
CA ARG A 95 -13.31 3.33 27.23
C ARG A 95 -13.58 2.70 25.87
N MET A 96 -14.80 2.84 25.34
CA MET A 96 -15.15 2.33 23.99
C MET A 96 -14.34 3.06 22.91
N PHE A 97 -14.25 4.39 22.97
CA PHE A 97 -13.41 5.15 22.03
C PHE A 97 -11.93 4.76 22.15
N GLY A 98 -11.45 4.50 23.37
CA GLY A 98 -10.10 3.98 23.58
C GLY A 98 -9.86 2.61 22.94
N THR A 99 -10.85 1.71 22.95
CA THR A 99 -10.75 0.43 22.23
C THR A 99 -10.79 0.60 20.72
N GLU A 100 -11.61 1.53 20.21
CA GLU A 100 -11.72 1.82 18.79
C GLU A 100 -10.42 2.40 18.21
N ILE A 101 -9.81 3.36 18.91
CA ILE A 101 -8.49 3.89 18.53
C ILE A 101 -7.44 2.76 18.42
N ARG A 102 -7.44 1.80 19.36
CA ARG A 102 -6.50 0.67 19.31
C ARG A 102 -6.73 -0.23 18.11
N VAL A 103 -7.97 -0.41 17.67
CA VAL A 103 -8.29 -1.16 16.44
C VAL A 103 -7.73 -0.43 15.23
N LEU A 104 -7.99 0.88 15.12
CA LEU A 104 -7.47 1.70 14.02
C LEU A 104 -5.92 1.70 13.98
N GLU A 105 -5.26 1.78 15.13
CA GLU A 105 -3.79 1.66 15.22
C GLU A 105 -3.28 0.30 14.70
N THR A 106 -4.01 -0.79 15.00
CA THR A 106 -3.65 -2.11 14.46
C THR A 106 -3.84 -2.20 12.95
N GLU A 107 -4.89 -1.59 12.41
CA GLU A 107 -5.14 -1.53 10.96
C GLU A 107 -4.05 -0.73 10.23
N ILE A 108 -3.66 0.44 10.75
CA ILE A 108 -2.53 1.22 10.22
C ILE A 108 -1.26 0.37 10.18
N ARG A 109 -0.99 -0.41 11.23
CA ARG A 109 0.17 -1.30 11.27
C ARG A 109 0.10 -2.38 10.20
N MET A 110 -1.09 -2.95 9.94
CA MET A 110 -1.28 -3.94 8.88
C MET A 110 -1.03 -3.34 7.50
N PHE A 111 -1.59 -2.16 7.21
CA PHE A 111 -1.30 -1.47 5.94
C PHE A 111 0.18 -1.13 5.80
N GLY A 112 0.84 -0.72 6.88
CA GLY A 112 2.29 -0.52 6.89
C GLY A 112 3.07 -1.79 6.54
N THR A 113 2.63 -2.97 6.99
CA THR A 113 3.26 -4.24 6.58
C THR A 113 2.98 -4.59 5.12
N GLU A 114 1.78 -4.31 4.62
CA GLU A 114 1.40 -4.58 3.23
C GLU A 114 2.19 -3.70 2.25
N ILE A 115 2.37 -2.41 2.56
CA ILE A 115 3.24 -1.52 1.78
C ILE A 115 4.66 -2.08 1.70
N ARG A 116 5.22 -2.57 2.82
CA ARG A 116 6.57 -3.16 2.83
C ARG A 116 6.67 -4.40 1.96
N VAL A 117 5.62 -5.23 1.92
CA VAL A 117 5.56 -6.39 1.03
C VAL A 117 5.57 -5.93 -0.43
N LEU A 118 4.71 -4.98 -0.80
CA LEU A 118 4.67 -4.43 -2.17
C LEU A 118 6.01 -3.80 -2.57
N GLU A 119 6.69 -3.07 -1.67
CA GLU A 119 8.02 -2.54 -1.94
C GLU A 119 9.06 -3.65 -2.21
N THR A 120 9.00 -4.76 -1.46
CA THR A 120 9.87 -5.91 -1.73
C THR A 120 9.54 -6.59 -3.06
N GLU A 121 8.26 -6.68 -3.43
CA GLU A 121 7.84 -7.21 -4.72
C GLU A 121 8.34 -6.35 -5.87
N ILE A 122 8.23 -5.02 -5.77
CA ILE A 122 8.79 -4.08 -6.74
C ILE A 122 10.29 -4.31 -6.90
N ARG A 123 11.06 -4.43 -5.80
CA ARG A 123 12.51 -4.67 -5.86
C ARG A 123 12.84 -6.00 -6.54
N MET A 124 12.14 -7.07 -6.17
CA MET A 124 12.34 -8.39 -6.77
C MET A 124 11.98 -8.41 -8.26
N PHE A 125 10.89 -7.75 -8.63
CA PHE A 125 10.45 -7.63 -10.02
C PHE A 125 11.46 -6.81 -10.83
N GLY A 126 12.05 -5.77 -10.25
CA GLY A 126 13.15 -4.98 -10.84
C GLY A 126 14.36 -5.83 -11.16
N LEU A 127 14.90 -6.54 -10.16
CA LEU A 127 16.06 -7.42 -10.35
C LEU A 127 15.79 -8.50 -11.39
N ARG A 128 14.60 -9.12 -11.36
CA ARG A 128 14.20 -10.14 -12.34
C ARG A 128 14.13 -9.54 -13.75
N SER A 129 13.58 -8.34 -13.89
CA SER A 129 13.47 -7.67 -15.18
C SER A 129 14.85 -7.30 -15.75
N GLU A 130 15.79 -6.88 -14.91
CA GLU A 130 17.17 -6.57 -15.30
C GLU A 130 17.91 -7.82 -15.79
N CYS A 131 17.82 -8.95 -15.07
CA CYS A 131 18.41 -10.22 -15.51
C CYS A 131 17.83 -10.69 -16.85
N LEU A 132 16.51 -10.58 -17.03
CA LEU A 132 15.85 -10.95 -18.30
C LEU A 132 16.25 -10.00 -19.45
N GLY A 133 16.49 -8.72 -19.16
CA GLY A 133 17.01 -7.76 -20.14
C GLY A 133 18.43 -8.09 -20.60
N LEU A 134 19.29 -8.52 -19.68
CA LEU A 134 20.65 -8.97 -19.99
C LEU A 134 20.65 -10.24 -20.85
N ASP A 135 19.86 -11.24 -20.48
CA ASP A 135 19.71 -12.50 -21.25
C ASP A 135 19.26 -12.22 -22.70
N LYS A 136 18.26 -11.35 -22.86
CA LYS A 136 17.77 -10.91 -24.17
C LYS A 136 18.85 -10.19 -25.00
N SER A 137 19.62 -9.31 -24.36
CA SER A 137 20.71 -8.57 -25.01
C SER A 137 21.81 -9.52 -25.50
N VAL A 138 22.16 -10.52 -24.69
CA VAL A 138 23.13 -11.57 -25.06
C VAL A 138 22.61 -12.41 -26.22
N TRP A 139 21.35 -12.84 -26.16
CA TRP A 139 20.73 -13.63 -27.23
C TRP A 139 20.73 -12.89 -28.57
N THR A 140 20.36 -11.61 -28.56
CA THR A 140 20.39 -10.76 -29.76
C THR A 140 21.82 -10.63 -30.30
N GLY A 141 22.79 -10.38 -29.42
CA GLY A 141 24.20 -10.26 -29.80
C GLY A 141 24.75 -11.52 -30.45
N ILE A 142 24.50 -12.70 -29.86
CA ILE A 142 24.93 -14.00 -30.41
C ILE A 142 24.27 -14.25 -31.77
N ARG A 143 22.96 -14.00 -31.90
CA ARG A 143 22.21 -14.28 -33.13
C ARG A 143 22.56 -13.34 -34.28
N VAL A 144 22.83 -12.07 -34.00
CA VAL A 144 23.28 -11.08 -35.00
C VAL A 144 24.71 -11.37 -35.45
N LEU A 145 25.61 -11.72 -34.52
CA LEU A 145 27.00 -12.01 -34.86
C LEU A 145 27.18 -13.36 -35.58
N GLY A 146 26.46 -14.41 -35.17
CA GLY A 146 26.61 -15.76 -35.73
C GLY A 146 26.11 -15.91 -37.17
N LEU A 147 25.12 -15.11 -37.58
CA LEU A 147 24.49 -15.22 -38.91
C LEU A 147 24.83 -14.07 -39.86
N GLY A 148 25.33 -12.93 -39.32
CA GLY A 148 26.02 -11.93 -40.13
C GLY A 148 27.22 -12.51 -40.87
N SER A 149 27.88 -13.53 -40.31
CA SER A 149 28.92 -14.30 -41.00
C SER A 149 28.40 -15.30 -42.04
N GLU A 150 27.15 -15.77 -41.97
CA GLU A 150 26.59 -16.78 -42.88
C GLU A 150 25.86 -16.18 -44.09
N CYS A 151 25.23 -15.00 -43.96
CA CYS A 151 24.62 -14.31 -45.11
C CYS A 151 25.61 -13.40 -45.88
N LEU A 152 26.84 -13.14 -45.36
CA LEU A 152 27.92 -12.39 -46.04
C LEU A 152 28.97 -13.26 -46.75
N GLY A 153 28.96 -14.58 -46.53
CA GLY A 153 29.83 -15.57 -47.19
C GLY A 153 29.12 -16.27 -48.34
#